data_AF-A0A7S3DTL7-F1
#
_entry.id   AF-A0A7S3DTL7-F1
#
_cell.length_a   1.000
_cell.length_b   1.000
_cell.length_c   1.000
_cell.angle_alpha   90.00
_cell.angle_beta   90.00
_cell.angle_gamma   90.00
#
_symmetry.space_group_name_H-M   'P 1'
#
loop_
_entity.id
_entity.type
_entity.pdbx_description
1 polymer ?
#
loop_
_entity_poly.entity_id
_entity_poly.type
_entity_poly.pdbx_seq_one_letter_code
_entity_poly.pdbx_strand_id
1 'polypeptide(L)'
;SWALAVATIYEVISFVNSIIPIRQPIDDVVSWRIQASWLIFVLALMMEFLTAVIFWTLVYEGGTLEYLDVAAHGPVWIVVMLDGFWLNRITLRFMHMWAVLAIMGAFLIWSFVHGPMVLDIGNPNESDNDPDTNDDAIYASLSWDNDDIVETAILAAIVYFGVVPVLFAISRAVSRRSWIFGQDRRRYFKEGKLEGTSPRGEQYYQEEDSSTDQEAGVQEPSVSVY
;
A
#
# COMPACT_ATOMS: atom_id res chain seq x y z
N SER A 1 -7.00 -6.66 -16.60
CA SER A 1 -6.93 -7.18 -15.22
C SER A 1 -6.71 -6.05 -14.23
N TRP A 2 -7.52 -5.97 -13.16
CA TRP A 2 -7.39 -4.94 -12.12
C TRP A 2 -6.10 -5.08 -11.30
N ALA A 3 -5.63 -6.31 -11.06
CA ALA A 3 -4.37 -6.56 -10.35
C ALA A 3 -3.19 -5.89 -11.07
N LEU A 4 -3.09 -6.10 -12.39
CA LEU A 4 -2.05 -5.49 -13.23
C LEU A 4 -2.07 -3.97 -13.20
N ALA A 5 -3.26 -3.37 -13.19
CA ALA A 5 -3.38 -1.92 -13.10
C ALA A 5 -2.83 -1.39 -11.77
N VAL A 6 -3.18 -2.05 -10.65
CA VAL A 6 -2.67 -1.68 -9.32
C VAL A 6 -1.17 -1.92 -9.20
N ALA A 7 -0.66 -3.02 -9.74
CA ALA A 7 0.78 -3.31 -9.81
C ALA A 7 1.52 -2.25 -10.65
N THR A 8 0.98 -1.86 -11.80
CA THR A 8 1.59 -0.81 -12.64
C THR A 8 1.64 0.54 -11.91
N ILE A 9 0.55 0.92 -11.23
CA ILE A 9 0.52 2.14 -10.41
C ILE A 9 1.57 2.07 -9.30
N TYR A 10 1.71 0.92 -8.64
CA TYR A 10 2.73 0.70 -7.63
C TYR A 10 4.14 0.93 -8.19
N GLU A 11 4.48 0.27 -9.30
CA GLU A 11 5.82 0.35 -9.91
C GLU A 11 6.17 1.78 -10.34
N VAL A 12 5.21 2.51 -10.91
CA VAL A 12 5.40 3.94 -11.25
C VAL A 12 5.71 4.76 -9.99
N ILE A 13 4.96 4.55 -8.91
CA ILE A 13 5.19 5.27 -7.65
C ILE A 13 6.55 4.88 -7.03
N SER A 14 6.90 3.59 -7.06
CA SER A 14 8.18 3.07 -6.57
C SER A 14 9.37 3.69 -7.34
N PHE A 15 9.27 3.74 -8.66
CA PHE A 15 10.24 4.39 -9.53
C PHE A 15 10.41 5.88 -9.23
N VAL A 16 9.29 6.61 -9.10
CA VAL A 16 9.31 8.04 -8.76
C VAL A 16 9.92 8.28 -7.37
N ASN A 17 9.64 7.42 -6.40
CA ASN A 17 10.24 7.50 -5.06
C ASN A 17 11.74 7.15 -5.05
N SER A 18 12.22 6.37 -6.03
CA SER A 18 13.64 6.07 -6.20
C SER A 18 14.43 7.23 -6.82
N ILE A 19 13.78 8.06 -7.65
CA ILE A 19 14.41 9.23 -8.29
C ILE A 19 14.33 10.46 -7.40
N ILE A 20 13.19 10.69 -6.74
CA ILE A 20 12.94 11.91 -5.96
C ILE A 20 13.29 11.62 -4.50
N PRO A 21 14.43 12.12 -3.97
CA PRO A 21 14.84 11.85 -2.60
C PRO A 21 13.79 12.36 -1.62
N ILE A 22 13.37 11.48 -0.72
CA ILE A 22 12.44 11.82 0.35
C ILE A 22 13.24 12.48 1.46
N ARG A 23 12.95 13.76 1.72
CA ARG A 23 13.52 14.48 2.86
C ARG A 23 13.16 13.72 4.14
N GLN A 24 14.14 13.52 5.01
CA GLN A 24 13.89 12.95 6.34
C GLN A 24 12.86 13.84 7.05
N PRO A 25 11.84 13.26 7.68
CA PRO A 25 10.84 14.05 8.39
C PRO A 25 11.51 14.77 9.56
N ILE A 26 11.26 16.08 9.67
CA ILE A 26 11.74 16.89 10.80
C ILE A 26 10.93 16.56 12.08
N ASP A 27 9.67 16.16 11.93
CA ASP A 27 8.70 16.01 13.03
C ASP A 27 8.13 14.59 13.19
N ASP A 28 8.89 13.52 12.88
CA ASP A 28 8.43 12.11 12.89
C ASP A 28 7.24 11.79 11.95
N VAL A 29 6.68 12.78 11.25
CA VAL A 29 5.55 12.58 10.31
C VAL A 29 6.06 12.03 8.99
N VAL A 30 5.76 10.77 8.71
CA VAL A 30 6.04 10.13 7.41
C VAL A 30 5.27 10.85 6.30
N SER A 31 5.96 11.22 5.22
CA SER A 31 5.34 11.86 4.04
C SER A 31 4.18 11.02 3.51
N TRP A 32 3.07 11.68 3.15
CA TRP A 32 1.89 11.03 2.57
C TRP A 32 2.24 10.17 1.33
N ARG A 33 3.26 10.56 0.55
CA ARG A 33 3.74 9.81 -0.61
C ARG A 33 4.24 8.42 -0.23
N ILE A 34 4.93 8.31 0.90
CA ILE A 34 5.42 7.04 1.43
C ILE A 34 4.27 6.21 1.97
N GLN A 35 3.33 6.83 2.67
CA GLN A 35 2.13 6.13 3.15
C GLN A 35 1.31 5.56 1.98
N ALA A 36 1.12 6.34 0.92
CA ALA A 36 0.44 5.91 -0.30
C ALA A 36 1.19 4.76 -0.99
N SER A 37 2.52 4.87 -1.14
CA SER A 37 3.35 3.81 -1.71
C SER A 37 3.23 2.51 -0.90
N TRP A 38 3.23 2.58 0.43
CA TRP A 38 3.06 1.39 1.27
C TRP A 38 1.67 0.77 1.13
N LEU A 39 0.62 1.59 1.05
CA LEU A 39 -0.74 1.09 0.86
C LEU A 39 -0.89 0.41 -0.50
N ILE A 40 -0.48 1.10 -1.57
CA ILE A 40 -0.59 0.61 -2.95
C ILE A 40 0.28 -0.64 -3.16
N PHE A 41 1.47 -0.70 -2.55
CA PHE A 41 2.30 -1.91 -2.51
C PHE A 41 1.52 -3.11 -1.96
N VAL A 42 0.90 -2.96 -0.79
CA VAL A 42 0.19 -4.07 -0.16
C VAL A 42 -1.00 -4.52 -1.01
N LEU A 43 -1.71 -3.59 -1.64
CA LEU A 43 -2.78 -3.91 -2.58
C LEU A 43 -2.22 -4.66 -3.81
N ALA A 44 -1.20 -4.14 -4.46
CA ALA A 44 -0.55 -4.78 -5.61
C ALA A 44 -0.07 -6.19 -5.29
N LEU A 45 0.68 -6.34 -4.19
CA LEU A 45 1.21 -7.62 -3.73
C LEU A 45 0.10 -8.63 -3.50
N MET A 46 -0.96 -8.24 -2.77
CA MET A 46 -2.04 -9.16 -2.42
C MET A 46 -2.94 -9.49 -3.61
N MET A 47 -3.23 -8.53 -4.48
CA MET A 47 -4.02 -8.76 -5.69
C MET A 47 -3.29 -9.66 -6.68
N GLU A 48 -2.02 -9.39 -6.99
CA GLU A 48 -1.23 -10.24 -7.89
C GLU A 48 -1.00 -11.63 -7.31
N PHE A 49 -0.74 -11.75 -6.00
CA PHE A 49 -0.58 -13.06 -5.38
C PHE A 49 -1.89 -13.86 -5.43
N LEU A 50 -3.02 -13.21 -5.12
CA LEU A 50 -4.33 -13.86 -5.18
C LEU A 50 -4.67 -14.29 -6.60
N THR A 51 -4.50 -13.41 -7.58
CA THR A 51 -4.77 -13.71 -8.99
C THR A 51 -3.86 -14.83 -9.50
N ALA A 52 -2.57 -14.82 -9.16
CA ALA A 52 -1.66 -15.90 -9.52
C ALA A 52 -2.11 -17.24 -8.90
N VAL A 53 -2.46 -17.27 -7.61
CA VAL A 53 -2.96 -18.50 -6.96
C VAL A 53 -4.26 -18.97 -7.59
N ILE A 54 -5.25 -18.10 -7.72
CA ILE A 54 -6.57 -18.43 -8.29
C ILE A 54 -6.44 -18.96 -9.71
N PHE A 55 -5.62 -18.30 -10.56
CA PHE A 55 -5.36 -18.75 -11.91
C PHE A 55 -4.88 -20.20 -11.92
N TRP A 56 -3.86 -20.52 -11.12
CA TRP A 56 -3.33 -21.88 -11.06
C TRP A 56 -4.27 -22.91 -10.44
N THR A 57 -5.17 -22.50 -9.54
CA THR A 57 -6.08 -23.44 -8.86
C THR A 57 -7.40 -23.64 -9.57
N LEU A 58 -7.92 -22.61 -10.25
CA LEU A 58 -9.27 -22.62 -10.81
C LEU A 58 -9.31 -22.63 -12.33
N VAL A 59 -8.31 -22.06 -13.00
CA VAL A 59 -8.33 -21.90 -14.47
C VAL A 59 -7.53 -23.01 -15.16
N TYR A 60 -6.51 -23.57 -14.50
CA TYR A 60 -5.68 -24.59 -15.12
C TYR A 60 -6.34 -25.98 -15.12
N GLU A 61 -6.91 -26.36 -16.27
CA GLU A 61 -7.56 -27.67 -16.48
C GLU A 61 -6.61 -28.77 -16.99
N GLY A 62 -5.30 -28.55 -16.97
CA GLY A 62 -4.32 -29.53 -17.47
C GLY A 62 -4.01 -29.44 -18.98
N GLY A 63 -4.47 -28.38 -19.65
CA GLY A 63 -4.16 -28.10 -21.06
C GLY A 63 -2.73 -27.62 -21.31
N THR A 64 -2.44 -27.31 -22.58
CA THR A 64 -1.16 -26.69 -22.98
C THR A 64 -1.09 -25.28 -22.41
N LEU A 65 -0.14 -25.02 -21.51
CA LEU A 65 0.07 -23.68 -20.95
C LEU A 65 0.59 -22.74 -22.02
N GLU A 66 -0.15 -21.67 -22.32
CA GLU A 66 0.42 -20.59 -23.08
C GLU A 66 1.33 -19.75 -22.17
N TYR A 67 2.39 -19.20 -22.75
CA TYR A 67 3.29 -18.33 -22.01
C TYR A 67 2.56 -17.13 -21.41
N LEU A 68 1.56 -16.59 -22.13
CA LEU A 68 0.82 -15.41 -21.70
C LEU A 68 0.07 -15.66 -20.39
N ASP A 69 -0.52 -16.85 -20.24
CA ASP A 69 -1.32 -17.23 -19.08
C ASP A 69 -0.50 -17.24 -17.78
N VAL A 70 0.73 -17.76 -17.87
CA VAL A 70 1.67 -17.82 -16.75
C VAL A 70 2.32 -16.46 -16.50
N ALA A 71 2.73 -15.80 -17.58
CA ALA A 71 3.56 -14.60 -17.51
C ALA A 71 2.79 -13.36 -17.05
N ALA A 72 1.47 -13.33 -17.22
CA ALA A 72 0.66 -12.18 -16.87
C ALA A 72 0.70 -11.83 -15.38
N HIS A 73 0.69 -12.83 -14.48
CA HIS A 73 0.51 -12.59 -13.04
C HIS A 73 1.68 -13.10 -12.19
N GLY A 74 2.19 -14.31 -12.45
CA GLY A 74 3.25 -14.91 -11.65
C GLY A 74 4.54 -14.08 -11.61
N PRO A 75 5.14 -13.74 -12.76
CA PRO A 75 6.32 -12.88 -12.81
C PRO A 75 6.08 -11.47 -12.25
N VAL A 76 4.91 -10.86 -12.51
CA VAL A 76 4.58 -9.53 -11.99
C VAL A 76 4.52 -9.55 -10.46
N TRP A 77 3.88 -10.56 -9.87
CA TRP A 77 3.88 -10.77 -8.43
C TRP A 77 5.32 -10.87 -7.86
N ILE A 78 6.19 -11.64 -8.52
CA ILE A 78 7.59 -11.77 -8.09
C ILE A 78 8.32 -10.42 -8.14
N VAL A 79 8.13 -9.63 -9.21
CA VAL A 79 8.73 -8.30 -9.35
C VAL A 79 8.25 -7.37 -8.23
N VAL A 80 6.93 -7.26 -8.02
CA VAL A 80 6.34 -6.44 -6.96
C VAL A 80 6.87 -6.86 -5.58
N MET A 81 6.96 -8.17 -5.33
CA MET A 81 7.47 -8.72 -4.08
C MET A 81 8.95 -8.37 -3.87
N LEU A 82 9.80 -8.53 -4.90
CA LEU A 82 11.22 -8.20 -4.82
C LEU A 82 11.43 -6.69 -4.60
N ASP A 83 10.74 -5.87 -5.36
CA ASP A 83 10.81 -4.42 -5.23
C ASP A 83 10.36 -3.96 -3.84
N GLY A 84 9.19 -4.40 -3.39
CA GLY A 84 8.65 -3.97 -2.10
C GLY A 84 9.42 -4.51 -0.90
N PHE A 85 9.75 -5.81 -0.85
CA PHE A 85 10.38 -6.42 0.33
C PHE A 85 11.90 -6.26 0.38
N TRP A 86 12.60 -6.32 -0.76
CA TRP A 86 14.06 -6.28 -0.78
C TRP A 86 14.62 -4.90 -1.12
N LEU A 87 14.09 -4.23 -2.15
CA LEU A 87 14.58 -2.91 -2.57
C LEU A 87 14.06 -1.82 -1.62
N ASN A 88 12.73 -1.69 -1.51
CA ASN A 88 12.06 -0.66 -0.71
C ASN A 88 11.85 -1.03 0.77
N ARG A 89 12.00 -2.31 1.12
CA ARG A 89 11.91 -2.85 2.50
C ARG A 89 10.60 -2.50 3.24
N ILE A 90 9.51 -2.44 2.49
CA ILE A 90 8.18 -2.14 3.02
C ILE A 90 7.73 -3.28 3.93
N THR A 91 7.33 -2.95 5.16
CA THR A 91 6.85 -3.93 6.14
C THR A 91 5.34 -4.00 6.15
N LEU A 92 4.78 -5.22 6.14
CA LEU A 92 3.34 -5.40 6.30
C LEU A 92 2.94 -5.28 7.77
N ARG A 93 1.93 -4.45 8.03
CA ARG A 93 1.29 -4.27 9.34
C ARG A 93 -0.13 -4.81 9.25
N PHE A 94 -0.68 -5.31 10.36
CA PHE A 94 -2.04 -5.85 10.38
C PHE A 94 -3.10 -4.82 9.96
N MET A 95 -2.87 -3.53 10.20
CA MET A 95 -3.76 -2.46 9.71
C MET A 95 -3.93 -2.48 8.18
N HIS A 96 -2.91 -2.89 7.41
CA HIS A 96 -3.02 -2.97 5.95
C HIS A 96 -3.94 -4.11 5.48
N MET A 97 -4.16 -5.14 6.31
CA MET A 97 -5.09 -6.22 6.01
C MET A 97 -6.51 -5.70 5.82
N TRP A 98 -6.92 -4.70 6.62
CA TRP A 98 -8.24 -4.09 6.49
C TRP A 98 -8.43 -3.38 5.16
N ALA A 99 -7.38 -2.73 4.63
CA ALA A 99 -7.44 -2.11 3.31
C ALA A 99 -7.58 -3.16 2.20
N VAL A 100 -6.85 -4.28 2.31
CA VAL A 100 -6.96 -5.41 1.36
C VAL A 100 -8.37 -5.99 1.39
N LEU A 101 -8.90 -6.28 2.58
CA LEU A 101 -10.25 -6.81 2.75
C LEU A 101 -11.32 -5.82 2.25
N ALA A 102 -11.14 -4.52 2.45
CA ALA A 102 -12.07 -3.51 1.96
C ALA A 102 -12.10 -3.47 0.42
N ILE A 103 -10.94 -3.48 -0.25
CA ILE A 103 -10.86 -3.48 -1.71
C ILE A 103 -11.38 -4.79 -2.31
N MET A 104 -11.04 -5.95 -1.72
CA MET A 104 -11.58 -7.23 -2.16
C MET A 104 -13.10 -7.32 -1.95
N GLY A 105 -13.61 -6.77 -0.85
CA GLY A 105 -15.04 -6.74 -0.57
C GLY A 105 -15.78 -5.84 -1.56
N ALA A 106 -15.22 -4.66 -1.86
CA ALA A 106 -15.73 -3.77 -2.89
C ALA A 106 -15.75 -4.45 -4.27
N PHE A 107 -14.70 -5.21 -4.60
CA PHE A 107 -14.65 -5.99 -5.84
C PHE A 107 -15.73 -7.09 -5.89
N LEU A 108 -15.93 -7.84 -4.81
CA LEU A 108 -16.99 -8.86 -4.75
C LEU A 108 -18.38 -8.23 -4.90
N ILE A 109 -18.66 -7.13 -4.19
CA ILE A 109 -19.91 -6.38 -4.34
C ILE A 109 -20.08 -5.89 -5.79
N TRP A 110 -19.00 -5.35 -6.39
CA TRP A 110 -19.03 -4.92 -7.78
C TRP A 110 -19.33 -6.09 -8.73
N SER A 111 -18.68 -7.25 -8.55
CA SER A 111 -18.92 -8.43 -9.39
C SER A 111 -20.36 -8.93 -9.29
N PHE A 112 -20.95 -8.88 -8.09
CA PHE A 112 -22.34 -9.26 -7.86
C PHE A 112 -23.31 -8.29 -8.53
N VAL A 113 -23.07 -6.97 -8.41
CA VAL A 113 -23.88 -5.93 -9.05
C VAL A 113 -23.75 -5.97 -10.57
N HIS A 114 -22.59 -6.33 -11.09
CA HIS A 114 -22.36 -6.43 -12.53
C HIS A 114 -23.03 -7.66 -13.17
N GLY A 115 -23.18 -8.75 -12.39
CA GLY A 115 -23.70 -10.01 -12.88
C GLY A 115 -25.16 -9.96 -13.36
N PRO A 116 -25.63 -11.06 -13.98
CA PRO A 116 -26.95 -11.15 -14.61
C PRO A 116 -28.11 -10.93 -13.63
N MET A 117 -27.89 -11.17 -12.33
CA MET A 117 -28.90 -10.98 -11.31
C MET A 117 -29.31 -9.51 -11.10
N VAL A 118 -28.42 -8.54 -11.34
CA VAL A 118 -28.66 -7.13 -10.98
C VAL A 118 -28.65 -6.21 -12.19
N LEU A 119 -27.56 -6.16 -12.95
CA LEU A 119 -27.42 -5.22 -14.07
C LEU A 119 -27.23 -5.90 -15.42
N ASP A 120 -26.80 -7.16 -15.45
CA ASP A 120 -26.59 -7.91 -16.70
C ASP A 120 -25.70 -7.16 -17.69
N ILE A 121 -24.60 -6.61 -17.15
CA ILE A 121 -23.61 -5.91 -17.98
C ILE A 121 -22.68 -7.01 -18.46
N GLY A 122 -22.84 -7.45 -19.70
CA GLY A 122 -21.98 -8.51 -20.23
C GLY A 122 -20.49 -8.15 -20.23
N ASN A 123 -19.61 -9.15 -20.25
CA ASN A 123 -18.17 -8.92 -20.37
C ASN A 123 -17.85 -8.54 -21.82
N PRO A 124 -17.39 -7.29 -22.10
CA PRO A 124 -17.14 -6.86 -23.47
C PRO A 124 -15.99 -7.62 -24.15
N ASN A 125 -15.23 -8.43 -23.42
CA ASN A 125 -14.12 -9.21 -23.95
C ASN A 125 -14.48 -10.65 -24.32
N GLU A 126 -15.66 -11.15 -23.94
CA GLU A 126 -16.10 -12.54 -24.12
C GLU A 126 -17.30 -12.64 -25.07
N SER A 127 -17.47 -11.71 -26.02
CA SER A 127 -18.59 -11.72 -26.96
C SER A 127 -18.43 -12.81 -28.04
N ASP A 128 -18.50 -14.08 -27.68
CA ASP A 128 -18.44 -15.18 -28.64
C ASP A 128 -19.81 -15.52 -29.27
N ASN A 129 -20.89 -14.88 -28.79
CA ASN A 129 -22.29 -15.17 -29.17
C ASN A 129 -22.69 -16.63 -28.93
N ASP A 130 -21.99 -17.37 -28.07
CA ASP A 130 -22.38 -18.72 -27.70
C ASP A 130 -23.42 -18.66 -26.57
N PRO A 131 -24.69 -19.03 -26.84
CA PRO A 131 -25.75 -18.99 -25.83
C PRO A 131 -25.57 -20.03 -24.71
N ASP A 132 -24.65 -20.98 -24.87
CA ASP A 132 -24.40 -22.05 -23.89
C ASP A 132 -23.27 -21.69 -22.90
N THR A 133 -22.56 -20.58 -23.12
CA THR A 133 -21.52 -20.08 -22.19
C THR A 133 -21.99 -18.79 -21.51
N ASN A 134 -21.80 -18.71 -20.19
CA ASN A 134 -22.09 -17.51 -19.40
C ASN A 134 -21.00 -16.45 -19.64
N ASP A 135 -21.09 -15.75 -20.77
CA ASP A 135 -20.18 -14.68 -21.19
C ASP A 135 -20.33 -13.40 -20.35
N ASP A 136 -21.40 -13.28 -19.57
CA ASP A 136 -21.65 -12.11 -18.71
C ASP A 136 -20.80 -12.10 -17.42
N ALA A 137 -20.24 -13.24 -17.03
CA ALA A 137 -19.38 -13.32 -15.87
C ALA A 137 -18.00 -12.68 -16.13
N ILE A 138 -17.58 -11.75 -15.24
CA ILE A 138 -16.20 -11.18 -15.29
C ILE A 138 -15.14 -12.28 -15.15
N TYR A 139 -15.47 -13.32 -14.38
CA TYR A 139 -14.67 -14.52 -14.19
C TYR A 139 -15.60 -15.73 -14.12
N ALA A 140 -15.29 -16.81 -14.82
CA ALA A 140 -16.11 -18.03 -14.80
C ALA A 140 -16.35 -18.57 -13.38
N SER A 141 -15.36 -18.45 -12.49
CA SER A 141 -15.48 -18.87 -11.08
C SER A 141 -16.37 -17.96 -10.21
N LEU A 142 -16.85 -16.84 -10.74
CA LEU A 142 -17.75 -15.89 -10.06
C LEU A 142 -19.07 -15.75 -10.85
N SER A 143 -19.67 -16.88 -11.22
CA SER A 143 -21.00 -16.96 -11.80
C SER A 143 -22.05 -16.64 -10.73
N TRP A 144 -22.66 -15.45 -10.81
CA TRP A 144 -23.76 -15.04 -9.91
C TRP A 144 -25.13 -15.38 -10.50
N ASP A 145 -25.22 -16.43 -11.32
CA ASP A 145 -26.49 -16.94 -11.85
C ASP A 145 -27.26 -17.75 -10.79
N ASN A 146 -28.57 -17.89 -10.96
CA ASN A 146 -29.47 -18.55 -10.02
C ASN A 146 -29.07 -20.00 -9.71
N ASP A 147 -28.53 -20.71 -10.70
CA ASP A 147 -28.14 -22.11 -10.55
C ASP A 147 -26.82 -22.26 -9.75
N ASP A 148 -25.90 -21.29 -9.86
CA ASP A 148 -24.56 -21.36 -9.24
C ASP A 148 -24.37 -20.43 -8.04
N ILE A 149 -25.34 -19.57 -7.71
CA ILE A 149 -25.18 -18.48 -6.74
C ILE A 149 -24.68 -18.96 -5.37
N VAL A 150 -25.14 -20.13 -4.93
CA VAL A 150 -24.74 -20.72 -3.64
C VAL A 150 -23.28 -21.17 -3.69
N GLU A 151 -22.86 -21.83 -4.77
CA GLU A 151 -21.49 -22.30 -4.94
C GLU A 151 -20.52 -21.13 -5.04
N THR A 152 -20.87 -20.13 -5.85
CA THR A 152 -20.10 -18.89 -5.99
C THR A 152 -20.00 -18.13 -4.66
N ALA A 153 -21.09 -18.02 -3.89
CA ALA A 153 -21.07 -17.38 -2.58
C ALA A 153 -20.16 -18.12 -1.58
N ILE A 154 -20.20 -19.47 -1.57
CA ILE A 154 -19.33 -20.29 -0.72
C ILE A 154 -17.87 -20.11 -1.13
N LEU A 155 -17.56 -20.18 -2.43
CA LEU A 155 -16.21 -19.99 -2.95
C LEU A 155 -15.68 -18.60 -2.60
N ALA A 156 -16.46 -17.55 -2.84
CA ALA A 156 -16.12 -16.18 -2.48
C ALA A 156 -15.85 -16.03 -0.98
N ALA A 157 -16.66 -16.66 -0.12
CA ALA A 157 -16.45 -16.64 1.32
C ALA A 157 -15.15 -17.37 1.73
N ILE A 158 -14.85 -18.52 1.13
CA ILE A 158 -13.60 -19.27 1.38
C ILE A 158 -12.38 -18.43 0.97
N VAL A 159 -12.44 -17.80 -0.19
CA VAL A 159 -11.36 -16.93 -0.67
C VAL A 159 -11.18 -15.73 0.24
N TYR A 160 -12.27 -15.05 0.58
CA TYR A 160 -12.25 -13.81 1.35
C TYR A 160 -11.84 -14.00 2.81
N PHE A 161 -12.38 -15.00 3.50
CA PHE A 161 -12.14 -15.25 4.92
C PHE A 161 -11.04 -16.30 5.20
N GLY A 162 -10.71 -17.14 4.22
CA GLY A 162 -9.68 -18.17 4.34
C GLY A 162 -8.41 -17.80 3.61
N VAL A 163 -8.48 -17.76 2.27
CA VAL A 163 -7.29 -17.62 1.42
C VAL A 163 -6.60 -16.26 1.64
N VAL A 164 -7.35 -15.15 1.58
CA VAL A 164 -6.77 -13.80 1.70
C VAL A 164 -6.03 -13.60 3.04
N PRO A 165 -6.60 -13.94 4.22
CA PRO A 165 -5.89 -13.83 5.50
C PRO A 165 -4.65 -14.72 5.58
N VAL A 166 -4.69 -15.93 5.03
CA VAL A 166 -3.54 -16.86 5.01
C VAL A 166 -2.41 -16.30 4.15
N LEU A 167 -2.72 -15.87 2.92
CA LEU A 167 -1.73 -15.24 2.03
C LEU A 167 -1.15 -13.97 2.66
N PHE A 168 -1.98 -13.17 3.33
CA PHE A 168 -1.50 -11.97 4.03
C PHE A 168 -0.55 -12.32 5.17
N ALA A 169 -0.86 -13.36 5.95
CA ALA A 169 0.00 -13.83 7.03
C ALA A 169 1.35 -14.32 6.51
N ILE A 170 1.37 -15.06 5.40
CA ILE A 170 2.59 -15.51 4.71
C ILE A 170 3.41 -14.30 4.24
N SER A 171 2.81 -13.39 3.48
CA SER A 171 3.46 -12.16 2.99
C SER A 171 4.03 -11.32 4.14
N ARG A 172 3.30 -11.22 5.25
CA ARG A 172 3.79 -10.55 6.46
C ARG A 172 4.99 -11.28 7.08
N ALA A 173 4.98 -12.60 7.15
CA ALA A 173 6.12 -13.38 7.65
C ALA A 173 7.37 -13.18 6.78
N VAL A 174 7.20 -13.17 5.45
CA VAL A 174 8.29 -12.87 4.50
C VAL A 174 8.82 -11.46 4.70
N SER A 175 7.93 -10.46 4.84
CA SER A 175 8.32 -9.06 5.06
C SER A 175 9.12 -8.84 6.36
N ARG A 176 8.97 -9.74 7.34
CA ARG A 176 9.74 -9.72 8.60
C ARG A 176 11.12 -10.36 8.45
N ARG A 177 11.30 -11.32 7.53
CA ARG A 177 12.56 -12.05 7.37
C ARG A 177 13.66 -11.17 6.77
N SER A 178 13.33 -10.14 5.99
CA SER A 178 14.31 -9.15 5.51
C SER A 178 15.02 -8.41 6.66
N TRP A 179 14.43 -8.38 7.86
CA TRP A 179 15.06 -7.87 9.08
C TRP A 179 16.13 -8.79 9.66
N ILE A 180 16.02 -10.10 9.45
CA ILE A 180 16.93 -11.11 10.03
C ILE A 180 18.34 -11.02 9.41
N PHE A 181 18.46 -10.54 8.17
CA PHE A 181 19.76 -10.35 7.50
C PHE A 181 20.53 -9.09 7.96
N GLY A 182 20.27 -8.60 9.18
CA GLY A 182 21.23 -7.79 9.93
C GLY A 182 21.35 -6.32 9.53
N GLN A 183 20.44 -5.79 8.71
CA GLN A 183 20.42 -4.34 8.44
C GLN A 183 19.52 -3.64 9.44
N ASP A 184 20.15 -3.27 10.55
CA ASP A 184 19.55 -2.59 11.69
C ASP A 184 18.93 -1.25 11.24
N ARG A 185 17.58 -1.19 11.19
CA ARG A 185 16.81 0.03 10.86
C ARG A 185 17.06 1.20 11.82
N ARG A 186 17.83 0.97 12.88
CA ARG A 186 18.19 1.96 13.90
C ARG A 186 19.22 2.99 13.43
N ARG A 187 19.68 2.94 12.17
CA ARG A 187 20.57 3.99 11.64
C ARG A 187 19.94 5.39 11.70
N TYR A 188 18.62 5.50 11.53
CA TYR A 188 17.93 6.80 11.57
C TYR A 188 17.57 7.29 12.98
N PHE A 189 17.59 6.42 13.99
CA PHE A 189 17.21 6.78 15.36
C PHE A 189 18.40 7.06 16.29
N LYS A 190 19.63 6.76 15.87
CA LYS A 190 20.81 6.91 16.75
C LYS A 190 21.51 8.27 16.64
N GLU A 191 21.23 9.09 15.63
CA GLU A 191 21.91 10.40 15.47
C GLU A 191 21.24 11.54 16.25
N GLY A 192 19.96 11.42 16.65
CA GLY A 192 19.25 12.47 17.40
C GLY A 192 19.44 12.47 18.92
N LYS A 193 20.28 11.56 19.48
CA LYS A 193 20.42 11.41 20.95
C LYS A 193 21.86 11.48 21.46
N LEU A 194 22.80 11.95 20.62
CA LEU A 194 24.20 12.16 21.01
C LEU A 194 24.59 13.63 21.23
N GLU A 195 23.64 14.56 21.21
CA GLU A 195 23.85 15.92 21.71
C GLU A 195 23.08 16.10 23.02
N GLY A 196 23.76 15.93 24.16
CA GLY A 196 23.12 16.13 25.46
C GLY A 196 23.84 15.56 26.68
N THR A 197 24.96 14.87 26.51
CA THR A 197 25.91 14.66 27.61
C THR A 197 27.30 15.06 27.16
N SER A 198 27.53 16.37 27.11
CA SER A 198 28.88 16.87 27.40
C SER A 198 29.22 16.43 28.83
N PRO A 199 30.31 15.68 29.07
CA PRO A 199 30.81 15.43 30.42
C PRO A 199 31.46 16.68 31.04
N ARG A 200 31.50 17.81 30.33
CA ARG A 200 32.03 19.08 30.81
C ARG A 200 30.94 20.13 30.82
N GLY A 201 30.59 20.55 32.02
CA GLY A 201 29.74 21.70 32.27
C GLY A 201 30.39 22.99 31.78
N GLU A 202 30.29 23.25 30.48
CA GLU A 202 30.29 24.61 29.97
C GLU A 202 28.83 25.02 29.84
N GLN A 203 28.38 25.68 30.90
CA GLN A 203 27.21 26.55 30.86
C GLN A 203 27.45 27.62 29.80
N TYR A 204 26.90 27.46 28.60
CA TYR A 204 26.60 28.61 27.76
C TYR A 204 25.28 29.22 28.25
N TYR A 205 25.35 29.91 29.39
CA TYR A 205 24.56 31.11 29.58
C TYR A 205 25.26 32.20 28.76
N GLN A 206 24.73 32.53 27.58
CA GLN A 206 24.91 33.89 27.08
C GLN A 206 23.92 34.77 27.84
N GLU A 207 24.34 35.19 29.04
CA GLU A 207 24.05 36.53 29.52
C GLU A 207 24.72 37.50 28.52
N GLU A 208 23.98 37.96 27.52
CA GLU A 208 24.20 39.30 26.99
C GLU A 208 23.25 40.24 27.71
N ASP A 209 23.57 40.47 28.99
CA ASP A 209 23.17 41.64 29.73
C ASP A 209 24.45 42.44 29.98
N SER A 210 24.79 43.33 29.04
CA SER A 210 25.73 44.41 29.33
C SER A 210 25.31 45.69 28.61
N SER A 211 24.51 46.48 29.33
CA SER A 211 24.70 47.92 29.48
C SER A 211 24.96 48.72 28.20
N THR A 212 23.94 49.44 27.73
CA THR A 212 24.19 50.85 27.42
C THR A 212 22.94 51.66 27.78
N ASP A 213 23.01 52.24 28.98
CA ASP A 213 22.32 53.48 29.30
C ASP A 213 22.57 54.50 28.18
N GLN A 214 21.51 54.93 27.51
CA GLN A 214 21.45 56.27 26.94
C GLN A 214 20.11 56.90 27.30
N GLU A 215 20.15 57.67 28.37
CA GLU A 215 19.25 58.78 28.64
C GLU A 215 19.10 59.65 27.39
N ALA A 216 17.91 59.67 26.79
CA ALA A 216 17.46 60.76 25.94
C ALA A 216 16.27 61.42 26.64
N GLY A 217 16.57 62.53 27.32
CA GLY A 217 15.58 63.36 27.98
C GLY A 217 14.53 63.87 26.99
N VAL A 218 13.26 63.58 27.27
CA VAL A 218 12.13 64.26 26.66
C VAL A 218 11.63 65.29 27.67
N GLN A 219 11.95 66.54 27.38
CA GLN A 219 11.46 67.72 28.09
C GLN A 219 9.95 67.89 27.80
N GLU A 220 9.10 67.78 28.81
CA GLU A 220 7.68 68.14 28.68
C GLU A 220 7.52 69.67 28.67
N PRO A 221 6.77 70.25 27.71
CA PRO A 221 6.46 71.67 27.73
C PRO A 221 5.40 71.98 28.79
N SER A 222 5.74 72.89 29.70
CA SER A 222 4.83 73.48 30.68
C SER A 222 3.74 74.31 29.99
N VAL A 223 2.49 73.89 30.12
CA VAL A 223 1.32 74.70 29.72
C VAL A 223 1.05 75.71 30.84
N SER A 224 1.33 76.99 30.59
CA SER A 224 0.92 78.09 31.46
C SER A 224 -0.56 78.42 31.20
N VAL A 225 -1.38 78.30 32.24
CA VAL A 225 -2.75 78.81 32.27
C VAL A 225 -2.70 80.26 32.76
N TYR A 226 -3.11 81.20 31.92
CA TYR A 226 -3.65 82.51 32.29
C TYR A 226 -4.74 82.91 31.31
#